data_AF-A0A1B4FLS3-F1
#
_entry.id   AF-A0A1B4FLS3-F1
#
_cell.length_a   1.000
_cell.length_b   1.000
_cell.length_c   1.000
_cell.angle_alpha   90.00
_cell.angle_beta   90.00
_cell.angle_gamma   90.00
#
_symmetry.space_group_name_H-M   'P 1'
#
loop_
_entity.id
_entity.type
_entity.pdbx_description
1 polymer ?
#
loop_
_entity_poly.entity_id
_entity_poly.type
_entity_poly.pdbx_seq_one_letter_code
_entity_poly.pdbx_strand_id
1 'polypeptide(L)'
;MVLSHGRHLLFQRIGVHGNGSPPVWRISIENKLKGAGDQAGQVSDYLTDLDKRGGGTNIIVYLTALADQLPAEHSISRSDWQGAEASGRALAASAASLVAWLDATINRVQAPNVQQFLRDFRQYLKEKVLGESSDQVAEIVLRHADDADGLAAALQVIRSREALYSRLKTKAMADIDTLLPAGWIICRRLDTQYGIGIRLPDTAHWHMCIEPQSGEHKAWIWGIKREDRSYDDVERDQLARIGSSLRKRLDANGKPSDWWPYHLPFRGTYAEARDPASYRDWEVNVEPWLDMQSGRFARRIIDLFESIATALQTPHMRGS
;
A
#
# COMPACT_ATOMS: atom_id res chain seq x y z
N MET A 1 24.46 -20.92 -24.71
CA MET A 1 24.70 -19.70 -23.90
C MET A 1 26.17 -19.72 -23.48
N VAL A 2 27.00 -18.82 -24.01
CA VAL A 2 28.43 -18.76 -23.65
C VAL A 2 28.65 -17.44 -22.90
N LEU A 3 28.75 -17.52 -21.57
CA LEU A 3 29.18 -16.41 -20.73
C LEU A 3 30.71 -16.37 -20.79
N SER A 4 31.28 -15.54 -21.66
CA SER A 4 32.73 -15.30 -21.65
C SER A 4 33.05 -14.25 -20.59
N HIS A 5 33.99 -14.57 -19.70
CA HIS A 5 34.54 -13.70 -18.67
C HIS A 5 34.93 -12.34 -19.25
N GLY A 6 34.23 -11.28 -18.85
CA GLY A 6 34.49 -9.91 -19.28
C GLY A 6 33.89 -8.94 -18.28
N ARG A 7 34.46 -7.73 -18.18
CA ARG A 7 34.15 -6.70 -17.19
C ARG A 7 32.69 -6.21 -17.17
N HIS A 8 31.83 -6.71 -18.06
CA HIS A 8 30.46 -6.24 -18.29
C HIS A 8 29.45 -7.01 -17.42
N LEU A 9 28.48 -6.30 -16.85
CA LEU A 9 27.39 -6.88 -16.04
C LEU A 9 26.50 -7.86 -16.84
N LEU A 10 26.16 -7.53 -18.08
CA LEU A 10 25.51 -8.44 -19.02
C LEU A 10 25.97 -8.11 -20.45
N PHE A 11 26.41 -9.14 -21.18
CA PHE A 11 26.91 -9.02 -22.55
C PHE A 11 26.20 -10.04 -23.44
N GLN A 12 25.58 -9.56 -24.52
CA GLN A 12 24.86 -10.41 -25.46
C GLN A 12 25.29 -10.15 -26.90
N ARG A 13 25.48 -11.24 -27.65
CA ARG A 13 25.73 -11.24 -29.09
C ARG A 13 24.45 -11.66 -29.80
N ILE A 14 23.99 -10.84 -30.75
CA ILE A 14 22.78 -11.11 -31.54
C ILE A 14 23.18 -11.14 -33.02
N GLY A 15 22.85 -12.24 -33.70
CA GLY A 15 23.13 -12.41 -35.12
C GLY A 15 22.27 -13.50 -35.75
N VAL A 16 21.99 -13.35 -37.05
CA VAL A 16 21.38 -14.38 -37.89
C VAL A 16 22.53 -15.23 -38.43
N HIS A 17 22.55 -16.53 -38.13
CA HIS A 17 23.71 -17.38 -38.40
C HIS A 17 23.94 -17.66 -39.89
N GLY A 18 25.17 -17.41 -40.33
CA GLY A 18 26.02 -18.36 -41.08
C GLY A 18 27.29 -18.61 -40.27
N ASN A 19 27.81 -19.85 -40.24
CA ASN A 19 28.98 -20.22 -39.43
C ASN A 19 30.21 -19.38 -39.79
N GLY A 20 30.73 -18.61 -38.83
CA GLY A 20 31.98 -17.84 -38.95
C GLY A 20 31.84 -16.33 -39.11
N SER A 21 30.64 -15.79 -39.35
CA SER A 21 30.44 -14.34 -39.47
C SER A 21 30.36 -13.66 -38.09
N PRO A 22 30.97 -12.46 -37.91
CA PRO A 22 30.84 -11.71 -36.68
C PRO A 22 29.35 -11.36 -36.40
N PRO A 23 28.93 -11.32 -35.12
CA PRO A 23 27.55 -10.98 -34.77
C PRO A 23 27.21 -9.58 -35.29
N VAL A 24 25.98 -9.41 -35.80
CA VAL A 24 25.50 -8.14 -36.37
C VAL A 24 25.33 -7.10 -35.27
N TRP A 25 24.95 -7.52 -34.05
CA TRP A 25 24.79 -6.64 -32.91
C TRP A 25 25.47 -7.20 -31.67
N ARG A 26 26.10 -6.32 -30.89
CA ARG A 26 26.55 -6.60 -29.52
C ARG A 26 25.97 -5.57 -28.59
N ILE A 27 25.39 -6.05 -27.50
CA ILE A 27 24.76 -5.19 -26.49
C ILE A 27 25.43 -5.47 -25.16
N SER A 28 25.96 -4.40 -24.56
CA SER A 28 26.38 -4.38 -23.15
C SER A 28 25.32 -3.67 -22.35
N ILE A 29 24.85 -4.25 -21.26
CA ILE A 29 23.90 -3.61 -20.36
C ILE A 29 24.62 -3.32 -19.04
N GLU A 30 24.78 -2.03 -18.73
CA GLU A 30 25.22 -1.58 -17.42
C GLU A 30 23.97 -1.30 -16.58
N ASN A 31 23.71 -2.19 -15.62
CA ASN A 31 22.49 -2.18 -14.83
C ASN A 31 22.66 -1.39 -13.52
N LYS A 32 21.97 -0.27 -13.41
CA LYS A 32 21.91 0.61 -12.23
C LYS A 32 20.49 0.73 -11.65
N LEU A 33 19.60 -0.22 -11.92
CA LEU A 33 18.21 -0.21 -11.45
C LEU A 33 18.08 -0.11 -9.91
N LYS A 34 19.11 -0.53 -9.15
CA LYS A 34 19.14 -0.41 -7.68
C LYS A 34 20.04 0.72 -7.16
N GLY A 35 20.38 1.69 -8.01
CA GLY A 35 21.20 2.84 -7.60
C GLY A 35 22.65 2.52 -7.29
N ALA A 36 23.20 1.46 -7.87
CA ALA A 36 24.63 1.17 -7.77
C ALA A 36 25.43 2.34 -8.37
N GLY A 37 26.43 2.84 -7.63
CA GLY A 37 27.30 3.92 -8.12
C GLY A 37 28.16 3.50 -9.31
N ASP A 38 28.64 4.48 -10.06
CA ASP A 38 29.62 4.25 -11.13
C ASP A 38 31.03 4.08 -10.60
N GLN A 39 31.77 3.15 -11.20
CA GLN A 39 33.21 3.04 -11.00
C GLN A 39 33.96 3.96 -11.97
N ALA A 40 35.19 4.36 -11.60
CA ALA A 40 36.02 5.20 -12.45
C ALA A 40 36.35 4.51 -13.78
N GLY A 41 36.13 5.22 -14.89
CA GLY A 41 36.36 4.74 -16.26
C GLY A 41 35.46 3.58 -16.70
N GLN A 42 34.42 3.23 -15.95
CA GLN A 42 33.66 2.01 -16.18
C GLN A 42 33.00 1.99 -17.56
N VAL A 43 32.25 3.04 -17.90
CA VAL A 43 31.52 3.11 -19.17
C VAL A 43 32.47 3.33 -20.35
N SER A 44 33.53 4.13 -20.18
CA SER A 44 34.56 4.31 -21.22
C SER A 44 35.31 3.02 -21.53
N ASP A 45 35.61 2.21 -20.51
CA ASP A 45 36.27 0.92 -20.65
C ASP A 45 35.39 -0.05 -21.45
N TYR A 46 34.09 -0.06 -21.20
CA TYR A 46 33.16 -0.92 -21.93
C TYR A 46 33.02 -0.54 -23.40
N LEU A 47 32.90 0.74 -23.72
CA LEU A 47 32.88 1.20 -25.10
C LEU A 47 34.16 0.81 -25.83
N THR A 48 35.31 1.02 -25.18
CA THR A 48 36.62 0.63 -25.71
C THR A 48 36.74 -0.88 -25.92
N ASP A 49 36.25 -1.70 -24.98
CA ASP A 49 36.26 -3.15 -25.10
C ASP A 49 35.34 -3.64 -26.21
N LEU A 50 34.17 -3.02 -26.38
CA LEU A 50 33.26 -3.30 -27.49
C LEU A 50 33.90 -2.98 -28.84
N ASP A 51 34.57 -1.83 -28.97
CA ASP A 51 35.26 -1.41 -30.20
C ASP A 51 36.40 -2.39 -30.57
N LYS A 52 37.19 -2.81 -29.58
CA LYS A 52 38.28 -3.79 -29.78
C LYS A 52 37.81 -5.15 -30.29
N ARG A 53 36.56 -5.52 -30.01
CA ARG A 53 36.01 -6.83 -30.41
C ARG A 53 35.61 -6.89 -31.89
N GLY A 54 35.59 -5.76 -32.60
CA GLY A 54 35.50 -5.63 -34.08
C GLY A 54 34.21 -6.15 -34.74
N GLY A 55 33.75 -5.46 -35.80
CA GLY A 55 32.61 -5.89 -36.64
C GLY A 55 31.22 -5.72 -36.02
N GLY A 56 30.19 -5.47 -36.84
CA GLY A 56 28.81 -5.28 -36.38
C GLY A 56 28.58 -3.97 -35.60
N THR A 57 27.32 -3.74 -35.19
CA THR A 57 26.93 -2.59 -34.38
C THR A 57 27.08 -2.91 -32.90
N ASN A 58 27.86 -2.12 -32.18
CA ASN A 58 28.06 -2.27 -30.74
C ASN A 58 27.31 -1.17 -30.00
N ILE A 59 26.50 -1.56 -29.01
CA ILE A 59 25.71 -0.64 -28.19
C ILE A 59 25.97 -0.91 -26.71
N ILE A 60 26.14 0.15 -25.94
CA ILE A 60 25.96 0.12 -24.49
C ILE A 60 24.58 0.67 -24.11
N VAL A 61 23.86 -0.06 -23.27
CA VAL A 61 22.63 0.38 -22.63
C VAL A 61 22.95 0.69 -21.18
N TYR A 62 22.83 1.95 -20.79
CA TYR A 62 22.95 2.39 -19.41
C TYR A 62 21.54 2.42 -18.81
N LEU A 63 21.24 1.43 -17.96
CA LEU A 63 19.88 1.18 -17.48
C LEU A 63 19.72 1.62 -16.03
N THR A 64 18.93 2.66 -15.80
CA THR A 64 18.73 3.29 -14.48
C THR A 64 17.30 3.14 -13.97
N ALA A 65 17.07 3.40 -12.68
CA ALA A 65 15.71 3.48 -12.15
C ALA A 65 14.99 4.75 -12.63
N LEU A 66 15.67 5.89 -12.59
CA LEU A 66 15.15 7.21 -12.92
C LEU A 66 15.38 7.55 -14.40
N ALA A 67 14.44 8.30 -14.98
CA ALA A 67 14.62 8.90 -16.30
C ALA A 67 15.80 9.88 -16.30
N ASP A 68 16.41 10.06 -17.48
CA ASP A 68 17.45 11.05 -17.77
C ASP A 68 18.74 10.96 -16.93
N GLN A 69 18.91 9.86 -16.19
CA GLN A 69 20.12 9.60 -15.44
C GLN A 69 21.22 9.09 -16.38
N LEU A 70 22.25 9.91 -16.54
CA LEU A 70 23.44 9.58 -17.32
C LEU A 70 24.53 8.95 -16.43
N PRO A 71 25.54 8.30 -17.04
CA PRO A 71 26.74 7.93 -16.31
C PRO A 71 27.42 9.15 -15.66
N ALA A 72 28.05 8.93 -14.52
CA ALA A 72 28.83 9.95 -13.84
C ALA A 72 30.07 10.34 -14.65
N GLU A 73 30.52 11.61 -14.50
CA GLU A 73 31.66 12.18 -15.24
C GLU A 73 32.96 11.37 -15.08
N HIS A 74 33.16 10.76 -13.90
CA HIS A 74 34.32 9.91 -13.64
C HIS A 74 34.25 8.54 -14.31
N SER A 75 33.07 8.12 -14.78
CA SER A 75 32.83 6.86 -15.51
C SER A 75 33.05 7.03 -17.01
N ILE A 76 32.59 8.16 -17.56
CA ILE A 76 32.79 8.62 -18.92
C ILE A 76 32.51 10.13 -18.95
N SER A 77 33.26 10.89 -19.74
CA SER A 77 33.00 12.33 -19.87
C SER A 77 31.65 12.57 -20.57
N ARG A 78 30.98 13.68 -20.25
CA ARG A 78 29.72 14.03 -20.94
C ARG A 78 29.87 14.15 -22.45
N SER A 79 30.99 14.72 -22.92
CA SER A 79 31.25 14.86 -24.35
C SER A 79 31.38 13.50 -25.04
N ASP A 80 32.07 12.56 -24.40
CA ASP A 80 32.25 11.21 -24.97
C ASP A 80 30.94 10.43 -24.96
N TRP A 81 30.13 10.56 -23.89
CA TRP A 81 28.80 9.98 -23.84
C TRP A 81 27.91 10.51 -24.96
N GLN A 82 27.84 11.84 -25.12
CA GLN A 82 27.04 12.47 -26.17
C GLN A 82 27.50 12.04 -27.57
N GLY A 83 28.80 11.92 -27.79
CA GLY A 83 29.35 11.39 -29.05
C GLY A 83 28.97 9.92 -29.27
N ALA A 84 28.98 9.09 -28.23
CA ALA A 84 28.54 7.70 -28.31
C ALA A 84 27.03 7.58 -28.58
N GLU A 85 26.21 8.41 -27.95
CA GLU A 85 24.76 8.43 -28.15
C GLU A 85 24.40 8.92 -29.56
N ALA A 86 25.00 10.02 -30.03
CA ALA A 86 24.80 10.55 -31.37
C ALA A 86 25.24 9.58 -32.48
N SER A 87 26.24 8.73 -32.21
CA SER A 87 26.67 7.66 -33.12
C SER A 87 25.86 6.37 -33.00
N GLY A 88 24.82 6.33 -32.15
CA GLY A 88 23.98 5.16 -31.91
C GLY A 88 24.70 4.03 -31.16
N ARG A 89 25.83 4.31 -30.51
CA ARG A 89 26.63 3.35 -29.73
C ARG A 89 26.31 3.36 -28.23
N ALA A 90 25.53 4.33 -27.77
CA ALA A 90 25.05 4.40 -26.39
C ALA A 90 23.55 4.71 -26.34
N LEU A 91 22.88 4.17 -25.33
CA LEU A 91 21.48 4.42 -25.02
C LEU A 91 21.30 4.57 -23.51
N ALA A 92 20.80 5.72 -23.06
CA ALA A 92 20.26 5.85 -21.72
C ALA A 92 18.84 5.29 -21.69
N ALA A 93 18.58 4.34 -20.81
CA ALA A 93 17.27 3.74 -20.61
C ALA A 93 16.89 3.77 -19.13
N SER A 94 15.61 3.95 -18.83
CA SER A 94 15.08 3.90 -17.48
C SER A 94 14.20 2.67 -17.26
N ALA A 95 13.92 2.35 -16.00
CA ALA A 95 12.93 1.33 -15.63
C ALA A 95 11.56 1.63 -16.26
N ALA A 96 11.14 2.91 -16.27
CA ALA A 96 9.89 3.33 -16.88
C ALA A 96 9.87 3.13 -18.41
N SER A 97 10.93 3.51 -19.12
CA SER A 97 11.01 3.29 -20.56
C SER A 97 11.07 1.80 -20.91
N LEU A 98 11.72 0.99 -20.07
CA LEU A 98 11.78 -0.45 -20.23
C LEU A 98 10.41 -1.11 -20.01
N VAL A 99 9.65 -0.67 -19.00
CA VAL A 99 8.26 -1.11 -18.79
C VAL A 99 7.39 -0.79 -20.01
N ALA A 100 7.45 0.44 -20.53
CA ALA A 100 6.70 0.84 -21.71
C ALA A 100 7.06 -0.01 -22.95
N TRP A 101 8.35 -0.31 -23.13
CA TRP A 101 8.80 -1.20 -24.19
C TRP A 101 8.31 -2.64 -24.00
N LEU A 102 8.34 -3.17 -22.77
CA LEU A 102 7.80 -4.49 -22.44
C LEU A 102 6.29 -4.57 -22.73
N ASP A 103 5.53 -3.55 -22.35
CA ASP A 103 4.08 -3.46 -22.65
C ASP A 103 3.79 -3.58 -24.15
N ALA A 104 4.61 -2.93 -24.99
CA ALA A 104 4.46 -2.97 -26.44
C ALA A 104 4.90 -4.30 -27.10
N THR A 105 5.70 -5.12 -26.41
CA THR A 105 6.41 -6.25 -27.03
C THR A 105 6.05 -7.64 -26.48
N ILE A 106 5.65 -7.77 -25.22
CA ILE A 106 5.38 -9.07 -24.56
C ILE A 106 4.40 -9.94 -25.36
N ASN A 107 3.31 -9.34 -25.86
CA ASN A 107 2.28 -10.08 -26.58
C ASN A 107 2.73 -10.56 -27.98
N ARG A 108 3.88 -10.09 -28.48
CA ARG A 108 4.46 -10.53 -29.75
C ARG A 108 5.38 -11.75 -29.58
N VAL A 109 5.76 -12.07 -28.34
CA VAL A 109 6.63 -13.21 -28.03
C VAL A 109 5.84 -14.50 -28.11
N GLN A 110 6.25 -15.39 -29.03
CA GLN A 110 5.57 -16.66 -29.30
C GLN A 110 5.89 -17.74 -28.26
N ALA A 111 7.07 -17.68 -27.62
CA ALA A 111 7.49 -18.67 -26.64
C ALA A 111 6.81 -18.41 -25.28
N PRO A 112 5.92 -19.29 -24.80
CA PRO A 112 5.11 -19.02 -23.60
C PRO A 112 5.95 -18.77 -22.35
N ASN A 113 7.00 -19.55 -22.13
CA ASN A 113 7.89 -19.39 -20.97
C ASN A 113 8.65 -18.07 -20.99
N VAL A 114 9.03 -17.58 -22.18
CA VAL A 114 9.68 -16.26 -22.34
C VAL A 114 8.66 -15.16 -22.12
N GLN A 115 7.44 -15.31 -22.65
CA GLN A 115 6.37 -14.37 -22.41
C GLN A 115 6.06 -14.22 -20.91
N GLN A 116 5.96 -15.33 -20.17
CA GLN A 116 5.72 -15.32 -18.73
C GLN A 116 6.87 -14.63 -17.99
N PHE A 117 8.12 -15.00 -18.29
CA PHE A 117 9.29 -14.35 -17.69
C PHE A 117 9.27 -12.83 -17.89
N LEU A 118 8.93 -12.35 -19.09
CA LEU A 118 8.86 -10.92 -19.37
C LEU A 118 7.72 -10.22 -18.62
N ARG A 119 6.58 -10.89 -18.40
CA ARG A 119 5.50 -10.39 -17.53
C ARG A 119 5.96 -10.27 -16.08
N ASP A 120 6.61 -11.30 -15.55
CA ASP A 120 7.13 -11.30 -14.19
C ASP A 120 8.21 -10.22 -14.01
N PHE A 121 9.06 -10.04 -15.02
CA PHE A 121 10.10 -9.02 -15.01
C PHE A 121 9.53 -7.61 -15.09
N ARG A 122 8.51 -7.37 -15.93
CA ARG A 122 7.76 -6.10 -15.96
C ARG A 122 7.17 -5.80 -14.58
N GLN A 123 6.53 -6.78 -13.95
CA GLN A 123 5.94 -6.62 -12.63
C GLN A 123 6.98 -6.26 -11.58
N TYR A 124 8.12 -6.94 -11.60
CA TYR A 124 9.26 -6.63 -10.73
C TYR A 124 9.74 -5.18 -10.91
N LEU A 125 9.83 -4.67 -12.14
CA LEU A 125 10.23 -3.28 -12.39
C LEU A 125 9.23 -2.29 -11.79
N LYS A 126 7.93 -2.51 -12.00
CA LYS A 126 6.87 -1.65 -11.45
C LYS A 126 6.89 -1.62 -9.92
N GLU A 127 6.89 -2.79 -9.29
CA GLU A 127 6.77 -2.89 -7.83
C GLU A 127 8.06 -2.56 -7.09
N LYS A 128 9.19 -3.10 -7.55
CA LYS A 128 10.45 -3.12 -6.78
C LYS A 128 11.42 -2.02 -7.21
N VAL A 129 11.26 -1.46 -8.41
CA VAL A 129 12.11 -0.37 -8.90
C VAL A 129 11.36 0.95 -8.92
N LEU A 130 10.14 0.99 -9.47
CA LEU A 130 9.35 2.21 -9.57
C LEU A 130 8.49 2.51 -8.33
N GLY A 131 8.29 1.51 -7.46
CA GLY A 131 7.47 1.67 -6.25
C GLY A 131 5.97 1.82 -6.54
N GLU A 132 5.52 1.39 -7.72
CA GLU A 132 4.10 1.36 -8.07
C GLU A 132 3.42 0.30 -7.19
N SER A 133 2.42 0.71 -6.40
CA SER A 133 1.61 -0.21 -5.60
C SER A 133 0.78 -1.08 -6.54
N SER A 134 1.01 -2.38 -6.51
CA SER A 134 0.30 -3.31 -7.37
C SER A 134 -1.09 -3.60 -6.80
N ASP A 135 -2.13 -2.93 -7.29
CA ASP A 135 -3.49 -3.47 -7.24
C ASP A 135 -3.62 -4.55 -8.33
N GLN A 136 -2.84 -5.63 -8.21
CA GLN A 136 -2.80 -6.73 -9.19
C GLN A 136 -4.21 -7.27 -9.46
N VAL A 137 -5.08 -7.28 -8.45
CA VAL A 137 -6.47 -7.71 -8.60
C VAL A 137 -7.25 -6.75 -9.49
N ALA A 138 -7.11 -5.43 -9.31
CA ALA A 138 -7.81 -4.46 -10.16
C ALA A 138 -7.25 -4.47 -11.60
N GLU A 139 -5.93 -4.57 -11.78
CA GLU A 139 -5.31 -4.66 -13.12
C GLU A 139 -5.72 -5.95 -13.83
N ILE A 140 -5.78 -7.10 -13.13
CA ILE A 140 -6.27 -8.37 -13.69
C ILE A 140 -7.75 -8.27 -14.04
N VAL A 141 -8.60 -7.77 -13.14
CA VAL A 141 -10.04 -7.61 -13.36
C VAL A 141 -10.31 -6.69 -14.55
N LEU A 142 -9.61 -5.56 -14.65
CA LEU A 142 -9.76 -4.61 -15.76
C LEU A 142 -9.21 -5.17 -17.09
N ARG A 143 -8.11 -5.93 -17.05
CA ARG A 143 -7.51 -6.53 -18.25
C ARG A 143 -8.39 -7.61 -18.89
N HIS A 144 -9.24 -8.26 -18.10
CA HIS A 144 -10.22 -9.23 -18.59
C HIS A 144 -11.60 -8.61 -18.89
N ALA A 145 -11.79 -7.31 -18.60
CA ALA A 145 -13.08 -6.64 -18.84
C ALA A 145 -13.35 -6.33 -20.33
N ASP A 146 -12.35 -6.48 -21.21
CA ASP A 146 -12.50 -6.31 -22.66
C ASP A 146 -13.23 -7.49 -23.32
N ASP A 147 -13.38 -8.62 -22.63
CA ASP A 147 -14.20 -9.77 -23.04
C ASP A 147 -15.47 -9.90 -22.17
N ALA A 148 -16.56 -10.39 -22.78
CA ALA A 148 -17.89 -10.38 -22.14
C ALA A 148 -17.95 -11.24 -20.87
N ASP A 149 -17.23 -12.36 -20.83
CA ASP A 149 -17.21 -13.28 -19.70
C ASP A 149 -16.39 -12.71 -18.53
N GLY A 150 -15.26 -12.07 -18.83
CA GLY A 150 -14.42 -11.39 -17.87
C GLY A 150 -15.09 -10.15 -17.28
N LEU A 151 -15.82 -9.36 -18.08
CA LEU A 151 -16.65 -8.27 -17.56
C LEU A 151 -17.78 -8.80 -16.66
N ALA A 152 -18.45 -9.89 -17.04
CA ALA A 152 -19.48 -10.50 -16.21
C ALA A 152 -18.93 -10.99 -14.86
N ALA A 153 -17.75 -11.63 -14.86
CA ALA A 153 -17.06 -12.08 -13.65
C ALA A 153 -16.66 -10.90 -12.76
N ALA A 154 -16.08 -9.84 -13.35
CA ALA A 154 -15.72 -8.61 -12.64
C ALA A 154 -16.91 -7.98 -11.92
N LEU A 155 -18.02 -7.82 -12.62
CA LEU A 155 -19.26 -7.28 -12.06
C LEU A 155 -19.82 -8.20 -10.97
N GLN A 156 -19.69 -9.51 -11.10
CA GLN A 156 -20.12 -10.46 -10.07
C GLN A 156 -19.27 -10.38 -8.79
N VAL A 157 -17.96 -10.16 -8.91
CA VAL A 157 -17.07 -9.90 -7.76
C VAL A 157 -17.50 -8.62 -7.04
N ILE A 158 -17.75 -7.53 -7.78
CA ILE A 158 -18.24 -6.26 -7.22
C ILE A 158 -19.58 -6.46 -6.50
N ARG A 159 -20.52 -7.20 -7.11
CA ARG A 159 -21.82 -7.53 -6.50
C ARG A 159 -21.70 -8.38 -5.23
N SER A 160 -20.67 -9.21 -5.14
CA SER A 160 -20.43 -10.07 -3.98
C SER A 160 -19.82 -9.33 -2.78
N ARG A 161 -19.37 -8.09 -2.97
CA ARG A 161 -18.70 -7.27 -1.94
C ARG A 161 -19.54 -7.12 -0.67
N GLU A 162 -20.80 -6.72 -0.81
CA GLU A 162 -21.67 -6.51 0.36
C GLU A 162 -21.95 -7.79 1.14
N ALA A 163 -22.05 -8.93 0.44
CA ALA A 163 -22.20 -10.23 1.09
C ALA A 163 -20.95 -10.62 1.88
N LEU A 164 -19.75 -10.34 1.34
CA LEU A 164 -18.49 -10.55 2.05
C LEU A 164 -18.39 -9.66 3.30
N TYR A 165 -18.69 -8.37 3.18
CA TYR A 165 -18.70 -7.44 4.31
C TYR A 165 -19.70 -7.86 5.38
N SER A 166 -20.91 -8.28 4.99
CA SER A 166 -21.93 -8.79 5.93
C SER A 166 -21.43 -10.02 6.70
N ARG A 167 -20.78 -10.96 6.02
CA ARG A 167 -20.18 -12.14 6.66
C ARG A 167 -19.08 -11.76 7.66
N LEU A 168 -18.21 -10.82 7.30
CA LEU A 168 -17.14 -10.35 8.18
C LEU A 168 -17.68 -9.61 9.40
N LYS A 169 -18.67 -8.72 9.21
CA LYS A 169 -19.37 -8.04 10.31
C LYS A 169 -20.02 -9.05 11.26
N THR A 170 -20.68 -10.08 10.73
CA THR A 170 -21.31 -11.14 11.53
C THR A 170 -20.29 -11.89 12.38
N LYS A 171 -19.15 -12.27 11.79
CA LYS A 171 -18.05 -12.90 12.52
C LYS A 171 -17.48 -11.97 13.60
N ALA A 172 -17.21 -10.71 13.25
CA ALA A 172 -16.68 -9.73 14.19
C ALA A 172 -17.61 -9.54 15.39
N MET A 173 -18.92 -9.52 15.17
CA MET A 173 -19.90 -9.44 16.26
C MET A 173 -19.86 -10.68 17.18
N ALA A 174 -19.70 -11.88 16.63
CA ALA A 174 -19.57 -13.09 17.44
C ALA A 174 -18.26 -13.11 18.25
N ASP A 175 -17.17 -12.65 17.64
CA ASP A 175 -15.87 -12.53 18.33
C ASP A 175 -15.93 -11.48 19.45
N ILE A 176 -16.61 -10.35 19.23
CA ILE A 176 -16.81 -9.30 20.25
C ILE A 176 -17.66 -9.82 21.40
N ASP A 177 -18.74 -10.55 21.12
CA ASP A 177 -19.61 -11.14 22.14
C ASP A 177 -18.83 -12.11 23.05
N THR A 178 -17.89 -12.86 22.48
CA THR A 178 -17.02 -13.79 23.22
C THR A 178 -15.98 -13.08 24.10
N LEU A 179 -15.53 -11.89 23.69
CA LEU A 179 -14.50 -11.11 24.39
C LEU A 179 -15.09 -10.06 25.33
N LEU A 180 -16.41 -9.93 25.39
CA LEU A 180 -17.07 -8.85 26.10
C LEU A 180 -16.86 -8.99 27.63
N PRO A 181 -16.34 -7.96 28.32
CA PRO A 181 -16.19 -8.00 29.77
C PRO A 181 -17.53 -8.17 30.49
N ALA A 182 -17.50 -8.79 31.67
CA ALA A 182 -18.71 -9.06 32.44
C ALA A 182 -19.50 -7.77 32.75
N GLY A 183 -20.81 -7.81 32.47
CA GLY A 183 -21.72 -6.69 32.69
C GLY A 183 -21.72 -5.61 31.59
N TRP A 184 -20.80 -5.70 30.62
CA TRP A 184 -20.84 -4.83 29.45
C TRP A 184 -21.91 -5.32 28.47
N ILE A 185 -22.54 -4.40 27.75
CA ILE A 185 -23.64 -4.73 26.84
C ILE A 185 -23.39 -4.11 25.48
N ILE A 186 -23.51 -4.91 24.42
CA ILE A 186 -23.58 -4.41 23.04
C ILE A 186 -24.92 -3.69 22.86
N CYS A 187 -24.92 -2.36 22.89
CA CYS A 187 -26.12 -1.55 22.71
C CYS A 187 -26.39 -1.18 21.25
N ARG A 188 -25.36 -1.27 20.39
CA ARG A 188 -25.49 -1.09 18.95
C ARG A 188 -24.61 -2.11 18.24
N ARG A 189 -25.21 -2.90 17.35
CA ARG A 189 -24.48 -3.89 16.55
C ARG A 189 -23.69 -3.21 15.44
N LEU A 190 -22.53 -3.77 15.10
CA LEU A 190 -21.65 -3.25 14.06
C LEU A 190 -22.37 -3.11 12.73
N ASP A 191 -22.44 -1.88 12.27
CA ASP A 191 -22.84 -1.55 10.91
C ASP A 191 -21.91 -0.49 10.30
N THR A 192 -21.83 -0.43 8.99
CA THR A 192 -20.94 0.48 8.26
C THR A 192 -21.52 1.87 8.06
N GLN A 193 -22.81 2.07 8.39
CA GLN A 193 -23.46 3.37 8.46
C GLN A 193 -23.45 3.98 9.86
N TYR A 194 -23.59 3.17 10.92
CA TYR A 194 -23.77 3.67 12.30
C TYR A 194 -22.79 3.12 13.32
N GLY A 195 -21.86 2.25 12.91
CA GLY A 195 -20.80 1.74 13.75
C GLY A 195 -21.23 0.69 14.77
N ILE A 196 -20.46 0.54 15.85
CA ILE A 196 -20.73 -0.37 16.97
C ILE A 196 -20.66 0.39 18.29
N GLY A 197 -21.58 0.08 19.20
CA GLY A 197 -21.68 0.68 20.53
C GLY A 197 -21.68 -0.36 21.64
N ILE A 198 -20.87 -0.14 22.66
CA ILE A 198 -20.78 -0.97 23.87
C ILE A 198 -20.95 -0.08 25.10
N ARG A 199 -21.83 -0.51 25.99
CA ARG A 199 -22.19 0.18 27.22
C ARG A 199 -21.59 -0.51 28.43
N LEU A 200 -21.10 0.30 29.38
CA LEU A 200 -20.62 -0.18 30.67
C LEU A 200 -21.81 -0.44 31.62
N PRO A 201 -21.59 -1.21 32.71
CA PRO A 201 -22.54 -1.24 33.82
C PRO A 201 -22.84 0.18 34.33
N ASP A 202 -24.10 0.43 34.68
CA ASP A 202 -24.57 1.69 35.28
C ASP A 202 -24.40 2.96 34.43
N THR A 203 -24.18 2.85 33.11
CA THR A 203 -24.07 4.00 32.19
C THR A 203 -25.24 4.06 31.20
N ALA A 204 -26.47 4.28 31.69
CA ALA A 204 -27.68 4.19 30.86
C ALA A 204 -27.77 5.23 29.72
N HIS A 205 -27.13 6.40 29.87
CA HIS A 205 -27.33 7.57 29.01
C HIS A 205 -26.24 7.76 27.94
N TRP A 206 -25.21 6.92 27.93
CA TRP A 206 -24.12 7.00 26.97
C TRP A 206 -23.46 5.64 26.77
N HIS A 207 -22.73 5.50 25.67
CA HIS A 207 -21.97 4.29 25.36
C HIS A 207 -20.64 4.64 24.71
N MET A 208 -19.68 3.71 24.78
CA MET A 208 -18.46 3.79 23.98
C MET A 208 -18.79 3.32 22.57
N CYS A 209 -18.27 4.02 21.57
CA CYS A 209 -18.66 3.80 20.18
C CYS A 209 -17.48 3.99 19.24
N ILE A 210 -17.50 3.22 18.15
CA ILE A 210 -16.84 3.64 16.91
C ILE A 210 -17.93 3.82 15.85
N GLU A 211 -17.88 4.88 15.05
CA GLU A 211 -18.82 5.10 13.94
C GLU A 211 -18.22 5.99 12.85
N PRO A 212 -18.71 5.90 11.60
CA PRO A 212 -18.33 6.83 10.54
C PRO A 212 -18.93 8.23 10.77
N GLN A 213 -18.15 9.30 10.52
CA GLN A 213 -18.67 10.68 10.59
C GLN A 213 -19.20 11.22 9.26
N SER A 214 -18.79 10.66 8.12
CA SER A 214 -19.18 11.20 6.82
C SER A 214 -19.26 10.09 5.77
N GLY A 215 -20.48 9.66 5.45
CA GLY A 215 -20.72 8.59 4.49
C GLY A 215 -20.40 7.20 5.03
N GLU A 216 -20.87 6.18 4.32
CA GLU A 216 -20.61 4.80 4.68
C GLU A 216 -19.12 4.51 4.60
N HIS A 217 -18.58 3.75 5.56
CA HIS A 217 -17.18 3.29 5.58
C HIS A 217 -16.11 4.36 5.80
N LYS A 218 -16.44 5.65 5.95
CA LYS A 218 -15.46 6.75 5.92
C LYS A 218 -15.44 7.58 7.19
N ALA A 219 -14.28 8.20 7.39
CA ALA A 219 -14.02 9.11 8.51
C ALA A 219 -14.45 8.51 9.85
N TRP A 220 -14.07 7.25 10.10
CA TRP A 220 -14.39 6.59 11.34
C TRP A 220 -13.72 7.30 12.51
N ILE A 221 -14.52 7.47 13.55
CA ILE A 221 -14.12 8.00 14.83
C ILE A 221 -14.43 6.98 15.92
N TRP A 222 -13.82 7.17 17.08
CA TRP A 222 -14.11 6.46 18.30
C TRP A 222 -14.27 7.43 19.47
N GLY A 223 -14.98 7.02 20.52
CA GLY A 223 -15.16 7.84 21.71
C GLY A 223 -16.37 7.43 22.54
N ILE A 224 -16.95 8.40 23.23
CA ILE A 224 -18.19 8.23 24.00
C ILE A 224 -19.29 9.01 23.30
N LYS A 225 -20.41 8.34 23.03
CA LYS A 225 -21.60 8.90 22.38
C LYS A 225 -22.79 8.87 23.33
N ARG A 226 -23.61 9.92 23.27
CA ARG A 226 -24.89 10.05 23.99
C ARG A 226 -25.99 9.24 23.33
N GLU A 227 -26.94 8.74 24.12
CA GLU A 227 -28.12 8.04 23.60
C GLU A 227 -29.21 9.01 23.13
N ASP A 228 -29.46 10.07 23.89
CA ASP A 228 -30.42 11.14 23.59
C ASP A 228 -29.73 12.51 23.51
N ARG A 229 -30.38 13.51 22.89
CA ARG A 229 -30.05 14.94 23.01
C ARG A 229 -30.68 15.59 24.25
N SER A 230 -31.78 15.04 24.77
CA SER A 230 -32.50 15.62 25.89
C SER A 230 -31.89 15.17 27.22
N TYR A 231 -31.38 16.12 28.01
CA TYR A 231 -30.81 15.89 29.34
C TYR A 231 -31.11 17.06 30.25
N ASP A 232 -31.07 16.79 31.55
CA ASP A 232 -30.97 17.85 32.56
C ASP A 232 -29.54 18.43 32.64
N ASP A 233 -29.38 19.51 33.39
CA ASP A 233 -28.09 20.20 33.51
C ASP A 233 -27.05 19.35 34.27
N VAL A 234 -27.48 18.42 35.11
CA VAL A 234 -26.59 17.56 35.93
C VAL A 234 -25.89 16.53 35.05
N GLU A 235 -26.64 15.87 34.17
CA GLU A 235 -26.10 14.90 33.22
C GLU A 235 -25.14 15.55 32.22
N ARG A 236 -25.46 16.78 31.77
CA ARG A 236 -24.60 17.57 30.89
C ARG A 236 -23.25 17.86 31.54
N ASP A 237 -23.25 18.30 32.79
CA ASP A 237 -22.03 18.57 33.55
C ASP A 237 -21.21 17.31 33.80
N GLN A 238 -21.86 16.19 34.12
CA GLN A 238 -21.19 14.90 34.28
C GLN A 238 -20.49 14.47 32.99
N LEU A 239 -21.17 14.55 31.85
CA LEU A 239 -20.60 14.19 30.55
C LEU A 239 -19.47 15.15 30.12
N ALA A 240 -19.59 16.44 30.43
CA ALA A 240 -18.51 17.41 30.18
C ALA A 240 -17.26 17.10 31.01
N ARG A 241 -17.42 16.67 32.27
CA ARG A 241 -16.33 16.19 33.13
C ARG A 241 -15.70 14.91 32.58
N ILE A 242 -16.51 13.95 32.14
CA ILE A 242 -16.07 12.71 31.47
C ILE A 242 -15.19 13.06 30.26
N GLY A 243 -15.69 13.88 29.33
CA GLY A 243 -14.94 14.25 28.14
C GLY A 243 -13.65 15.00 28.43
N SER A 244 -13.64 15.82 29.48
CA SER A 244 -12.43 16.52 29.94
C SER A 244 -11.40 15.57 30.56
N SER A 245 -11.85 14.55 31.29
CA SER A 245 -10.98 13.50 31.82
C SER A 245 -10.32 12.71 30.70
N LEU A 246 -11.10 12.30 29.69
CA LEU A 246 -10.59 11.55 28.54
C LEU A 246 -9.58 12.34 27.71
N ARG A 247 -9.80 13.65 27.50
CA ARG A 247 -8.79 14.52 26.87
C ARG A 247 -7.47 14.54 27.63
N LYS A 248 -7.51 14.55 28.96
CA LYS A 248 -6.30 14.58 29.79
C LYS A 248 -5.57 13.24 29.82
N ARG A 249 -6.29 12.13 29.71
CA ARG A 249 -5.75 10.78 29.97
C ARG A 249 -5.50 9.95 28.73
N LEU A 250 -6.29 10.14 27.68
CA LEU A 250 -6.14 9.44 26.42
C LEU A 250 -5.38 10.30 25.43
N ASP A 251 -6.01 11.37 24.94
CA ASP A 251 -5.41 12.27 23.96
C ASP A 251 -6.11 13.64 23.99
N ALA A 252 -5.29 14.69 24.15
CA ALA A 252 -5.71 16.08 24.31
C ALA A 252 -6.42 16.65 23.08
N ASN A 253 -6.25 16.03 21.91
CA ASN A 253 -6.89 16.43 20.66
C ASN A 253 -8.35 15.98 20.55
N GLY A 254 -8.85 15.20 21.51
CA GLY A 254 -10.23 14.74 21.52
C GLY A 254 -11.23 15.89 21.53
N LYS A 255 -12.22 15.82 20.64
CA LYS A 255 -13.17 16.92 20.43
C LYS A 255 -14.52 16.64 21.10
N PRO A 256 -15.16 17.64 21.73
CA PRO A 256 -16.54 17.54 22.15
C PRO A 256 -17.51 18.00 21.05
N SER A 257 -18.73 17.49 21.07
CA SER A 257 -19.90 17.99 20.33
C SER A 257 -21.19 17.63 21.08
N ASP A 258 -22.34 18.05 20.55
CA ASP A 258 -23.66 17.81 21.16
C ASP A 258 -23.97 16.33 21.40
N TRP A 259 -23.44 15.43 20.56
CA TRP A 259 -23.61 13.98 20.71
C TRP A 259 -22.41 13.28 21.33
N TRP A 260 -21.25 13.92 21.28
CA TRP A 260 -19.98 13.32 21.64
C TRP A 260 -19.29 14.13 22.71
N PRO A 261 -19.44 13.77 24.00
CA PRO A 261 -18.61 14.33 25.06
C PRO A 261 -17.11 14.26 24.75
N TYR A 262 -16.72 13.21 24.03
CA TYR A 262 -15.37 12.99 23.53
C TYR A 262 -15.42 12.12 22.27
N HIS A 263 -14.72 12.55 21.21
CA HIS A 263 -14.41 11.69 20.07
C HIS A 263 -13.06 12.01 19.46
N LEU A 264 -12.48 11.01 18.79
CA LEU A 264 -11.27 11.12 17.99
C LEU A 264 -11.40 10.33 16.68
N PRO A 265 -10.89 10.86 15.57
CA PRO A 265 -10.69 10.06 14.36
C PRO A 265 -9.60 9.03 14.56
N PHE A 266 -9.76 7.88 13.91
CA PHE A 266 -8.66 6.91 13.78
C PHE A 266 -7.46 7.55 13.08
N ARG A 267 -6.34 7.73 13.79
CA ARG A 267 -5.17 8.45 13.25
C ARG A 267 -3.81 7.89 13.69
N GLY A 268 -3.77 6.86 14.53
CA GLY A 268 -2.53 6.33 15.09
C GLY A 268 -1.96 7.15 16.24
N THR A 269 -2.67 8.18 16.72
CA THR A 269 -2.10 9.16 17.67
C THR A 269 -2.20 8.71 19.11
N TYR A 270 -3.21 7.91 19.46
CA TYR A 270 -3.36 7.40 20.83
C TYR A 270 -2.48 6.16 21.09
N ALA A 271 -2.59 5.14 20.24
CA ALA A 271 -1.69 3.98 20.19
C ALA A 271 -2.02 3.15 18.94
N GLU A 272 -1.06 2.91 18.05
CA GLU A 272 -1.30 2.16 16.78
C GLU A 272 -1.95 0.78 16.98
N ALA A 273 -1.71 0.14 18.12
CA ALA A 273 -2.34 -1.13 18.49
C ALA A 273 -3.87 -1.01 18.75
N ARG A 274 -4.38 0.17 19.11
CA ARG A 274 -5.80 0.41 19.47
C ARG A 274 -6.50 1.43 18.55
N ASP A 275 -5.72 2.32 17.95
CA ASP A 275 -6.14 3.46 17.14
C ASP A 275 -5.44 3.45 15.76
N PRO A 276 -5.43 2.34 14.99
CA PRO A 276 -4.67 2.29 13.74
C PRO A 276 -5.22 3.30 12.73
N ALA A 277 -4.33 4.06 12.07
CA ALA A 277 -4.75 5.08 11.11
C ALA A 277 -5.55 4.51 9.91
N SER A 278 -5.31 3.24 9.57
CA SER A 278 -6.02 2.49 8.53
C SER A 278 -7.51 2.30 8.82
N TYR A 279 -7.94 2.38 10.08
CA TYR A 279 -9.35 2.25 10.44
C TYR A 279 -10.15 3.51 10.11
N ARG A 280 -9.52 4.60 9.67
CA ARG A 280 -10.22 5.84 9.33
C ARG A 280 -11.10 5.72 8.10
N ASP A 281 -10.70 4.92 7.12
CA ASP A 281 -11.40 4.79 5.84
C ASP A 281 -11.38 3.33 5.37
N TRP A 282 -12.49 2.63 5.55
CA TRP A 282 -12.63 1.21 5.24
C TRP A 282 -12.95 0.97 3.76
N GLU A 283 -13.18 2.02 2.97
CA GLU A 283 -13.35 1.88 1.52
C GLU A 283 -11.99 1.66 0.85
N VAL A 284 -10.96 2.41 1.29
CA VAL A 284 -9.62 2.34 0.70
C VAL A 284 -8.64 1.48 1.50
N ASN A 285 -8.92 1.19 2.78
CA ASN A 285 -8.08 0.33 3.60
C ASN A 285 -8.74 -1.03 3.84
N VAL A 286 -8.02 -2.10 3.48
CA VAL A 286 -8.50 -3.47 3.67
C VAL A 286 -8.29 -4.01 5.10
N GLU A 287 -7.43 -3.36 5.90
CA GLU A 287 -7.04 -3.84 7.24
C GLU A 287 -8.22 -4.12 8.17
N PRO A 288 -9.25 -3.24 8.31
CA PRO A 288 -10.41 -3.54 9.16
C PRO A 288 -11.09 -4.86 8.79
N TRP A 289 -11.22 -5.15 7.49
CA TRP A 289 -11.83 -6.37 6.99
C TRP A 289 -10.97 -7.62 7.27
N LEU A 290 -9.66 -7.52 7.09
CA LEU A 290 -8.72 -8.60 7.43
C LEU A 290 -8.66 -8.86 8.94
N ASP A 291 -8.76 -7.80 9.74
CA ASP A 291 -8.81 -7.89 11.18
C ASP A 291 -10.11 -8.54 11.67
N MET A 292 -11.25 -8.31 11.01
CA MET A 292 -12.50 -9.04 11.29
C MET A 292 -12.36 -10.53 10.96
N GLN A 293 -11.69 -10.87 9.86
CA GLN A 293 -11.47 -12.26 9.48
C GLN A 293 -10.56 -12.99 10.48
N SER A 294 -9.51 -12.32 10.98
CA SER A 294 -8.55 -12.90 11.92
C SER A 294 -8.98 -12.81 13.39
N GLY A 295 -10.07 -12.09 13.70
CA GLY A 295 -10.51 -11.81 15.07
C GLY A 295 -9.74 -10.68 15.77
N ARG A 296 -8.73 -10.10 15.12
CA ARG A 296 -7.98 -8.94 15.67
C ARG A 296 -8.86 -7.72 15.83
N PHE A 297 -9.85 -7.52 14.97
CA PHE A 297 -10.78 -6.39 15.06
C PHE A 297 -11.46 -6.37 16.42
N ALA A 298 -12.06 -7.49 16.82
CA ALA A 298 -12.77 -7.61 18.09
C ALA A 298 -11.86 -7.28 19.28
N ARG A 299 -10.64 -7.83 19.29
CA ARG A 299 -9.64 -7.54 20.34
C ARG A 299 -9.26 -6.06 20.38
N ARG A 300 -8.99 -5.43 19.23
CA ARG A 300 -8.68 -3.99 19.17
C ARG A 300 -9.82 -3.12 19.71
N ILE A 301 -11.08 -3.44 19.36
CA ILE A 301 -12.25 -2.69 19.85
C ILE A 301 -12.41 -2.85 21.36
N ILE A 302 -12.27 -4.07 21.90
CA ILE A 302 -12.34 -4.30 23.34
C ILE A 302 -11.19 -3.60 24.06
N ASP A 303 -9.94 -3.74 23.60
CA ASP A 303 -8.77 -3.08 24.20
C ASP A 303 -8.93 -1.55 24.22
N LEU A 304 -9.47 -0.97 23.14
CA LEU A 304 -9.76 0.46 23.05
C LEU A 304 -10.81 0.87 24.08
N PHE A 305 -11.90 0.13 24.19
CA PHE A 305 -12.98 0.45 25.14
C PHE A 305 -12.58 0.19 26.60
N GLU A 306 -11.76 -0.81 26.88
CA GLU A 306 -11.15 -1.01 28.21
C GLU A 306 -10.23 0.14 28.58
N SER A 307 -9.51 0.71 27.61
CA SER A 307 -8.67 1.89 27.82
C SER A 307 -9.52 3.11 28.18
N ILE A 308 -10.66 3.30 27.50
CA ILE A 308 -11.64 4.33 27.85
C ILE A 308 -12.18 4.10 29.26
N ALA A 309 -12.67 2.89 29.57
CA ALA A 309 -13.23 2.55 30.87
C ALA A 309 -12.21 2.78 32.01
N THR A 310 -10.95 2.38 31.81
CA THR A 310 -9.85 2.59 32.75
C THR A 310 -9.61 4.08 32.99
N ALA A 311 -9.61 4.89 31.93
CA ALA A 311 -9.45 6.34 32.02
C ALA A 311 -10.63 7.02 32.75
N LEU A 312 -11.80 6.37 32.84
CA LEU A 312 -12.92 6.86 33.65
C LEU A 312 -12.83 6.46 35.13
N GLN A 313 -12.23 5.30 35.44
CA GLN A 313 -12.16 4.76 36.80
C GLN A 313 -11.03 5.34 37.66
N THR A 314 -9.98 5.95 37.08
CA THR A 314 -8.86 6.46 37.90
C THR A 314 -9.32 7.66 38.77
N PRO A 315 -9.10 7.66 40.11
CA PRO A 315 -9.80 8.57 41.01
C PRO A 315 -9.25 10.01 40.91
N HIS A 316 -10.11 10.94 40.50
CA HIS A 316 -10.07 12.32 40.96
C HIS A 316 -11.47 12.82 41.34
N MET A 317 -12.36 11.89 41.67
CA MET A 317 -13.75 12.13 42.09
C MET A 317 -14.04 11.40 43.40
N ARG A 318 -13.18 11.63 44.41
CA ARG A 318 -13.53 11.60 45.84
C ARG A 318 -12.59 12.58 46.56
N GLY A 319 -13.16 13.70 47.04
CA GLY A 319 -12.46 14.79 47.72
C GLY A 319 -12.07 15.90 46.72
N SER A 320 -12.57 17.12 46.82
CA SER A 320 -13.05 17.92 47.97
C SER A 320 -14.36 18.63 47.66
#